data_AF-A0A1D2RE11-F1
#
_entry.id   AF-A0A1D2RE11-F1
#
_cell.length_a   1.000
_cell.length_b   1.000
_cell.length_c   1.000
_cell.angle_alpha   90.00
_cell.angle_beta   90.00
_cell.angle_gamma   90.00
#
_symmetry.space_group_name_H-M   'P 1'
#
loop_
_entity.id
_entity.type
_entity.pdbx_description
1 polymer ?
#
loop_
_entity_poly.entity_id
_entity_poly.type
_entity_poly.pdbx_seq_one_letter_code
_entity_poly.pdbx_strand_id
1 'polypeptide(L)'
;MIFILELLIDYMTWNLPVGEDFLPNISIDFLEKRLAQEQKAKPRLRLLAALRRKQNWSFDEIANDLQLPRRTVHGALWRFVERGIDAAYDAARCGRHHYLNEEQQMDLRNRLTAGPKANGFREGFWTTRMVLHFVEKKYGRRYTREHMARTLQKIGFSSQKPRPRNGRKPSDEDIIRFKKKRTVWCLTT
;
A
#
# COMPACT_ATOMS: atom_id res chain seq x y z
N MET A 1 10.16 21.69 15.71
CA MET A 1 11.24 22.05 14.75
C MET A 1 12.63 21.86 15.35
N ILE A 2 12.85 22.19 16.63
CA ILE A 2 14.12 21.99 17.36
C ILE A 2 14.51 20.49 17.44
N PHE A 3 13.56 19.61 17.74
CA PHE A 3 13.79 18.16 17.89
C PHE A 3 14.31 17.46 16.61
N ILE A 4 13.86 17.88 15.43
CA ILE A 4 14.31 17.32 14.14
C ILE A 4 15.72 17.82 13.80
N LEU A 5 16.05 19.06 14.16
CA LEU A 5 17.38 19.63 13.97
C LEU A 5 18.41 19.00 14.93
N GLU A 6 18.06 18.73 16.19
CA GLU A 6 18.90 17.95 17.12
C GLU A 6 19.12 16.51 16.62
N LEU A 7 18.06 15.82 16.19
CA LEU A 7 18.17 14.48 15.58
C LEU A 7 19.03 14.46 14.30
N LEU A 8 19.01 15.53 13.49
CA LEU A 8 19.83 15.60 12.29
C LEU A 8 21.30 15.88 12.62
N ILE A 9 21.57 16.68 13.66
CA ILE A 9 22.92 16.94 14.18
C ILE A 9 23.50 15.66 14.77
N ASP A 10 22.75 14.91 15.58
CA ASP A 10 23.19 13.61 16.13
C ASP A 10 23.41 12.54 15.05
N TYR A 11 22.61 12.57 13.98
CA TYR A 11 22.82 11.72 12.81
C TYR A 11 24.10 12.06 12.05
N MET A 12 24.50 13.34 12.05
CA MET A 12 25.73 13.82 11.40
C MET A 12 26.98 13.69 12.30
N THR A 13 26.83 13.69 13.63
CA THR A 13 27.94 13.61 14.60
C THR A 13 28.17 12.22 15.20
N TRP A 14 27.35 11.21 14.84
CA TRP A 14 27.49 9.81 15.27
C TRP A 14 27.44 9.59 16.79
N ASN A 15 26.80 10.50 17.54
CA ASN A 15 26.75 10.43 18.99
C ASN A 15 25.44 9.77 19.46
N LEU A 16 25.37 8.44 19.42
CA LEU A 16 24.26 7.72 20.08
C LEU A 16 24.58 7.52 21.56
N PRO A 17 23.57 7.58 22.44
CA PRO A 17 23.74 7.24 23.85
C PRO A 17 24.25 5.80 24.02
N VAL A 18 24.87 5.54 25.17
CA VAL A 18 25.49 4.27 25.56
C VAL A 18 25.05 3.92 26.96
N GLY A 19 25.06 2.62 27.32
CA GLY A 19 24.81 2.24 28.69
C GLY A 19 23.39 2.56 29.12
N GLU A 20 23.24 3.12 30.32
CA GLU A 20 21.92 3.47 30.85
C GLU A 20 21.21 4.56 30.05
N ASP A 21 21.94 5.49 29.44
CA ASP A 21 21.37 6.54 28.59
C ASP A 21 20.77 5.96 27.30
N PHE A 22 21.24 4.79 26.86
CA PHE A 22 20.66 4.09 25.72
C PHE A 22 19.42 3.33 26.18
N LEU A 23 18.24 3.70 25.68
CA LEU A 23 16.95 3.13 26.11
C LEU A 23 16.77 3.22 27.66
N PRO A 24 16.65 4.42 28.23
CA PRO A 24 16.67 4.62 29.69
C PRO A 24 15.53 3.91 30.42
N ASN A 25 14.40 3.69 29.76
CA ASN A 25 13.22 3.03 30.34
C ASN A 25 13.21 1.50 30.15
N ILE A 26 14.28 0.91 29.62
CA ILE A 26 14.36 -0.51 29.29
C ILE A 26 15.56 -1.15 29.99
N SER A 27 15.31 -2.20 30.78
CA SER A 27 16.36 -2.96 31.45
C SER A 27 17.05 -3.95 30.53
N ILE A 28 18.27 -4.36 30.91
CA ILE A 28 19.02 -5.44 30.25
C ILE A 28 18.23 -6.75 30.28
N ASP A 29 17.65 -7.13 31.42
CA ASP A 29 16.81 -8.33 31.57
C ASP A 29 15.62 -8.34 30.59
N PHE A 30 14.99 -7.19 30.38
CA PHE A 30 13.90 -7.07 29.41
C PHE A 30 14.38 -7.33 27.98
N LEU A 31 15.55 -6.79 27.60
CA LEU A 31 16.15 -7.03 26.28
C LEU A 31 16.53 -8.50 26.09
N GLU A 32 17.10 -9.14 27.11
CA GLU A 32 17.44 -10.57 27.10
C GLU A 32 16.20 -11.44 26.93
N LYS A 33 15.14 -11.17 27.71
CA LYS A 33 13.86 -11.86 27.58
C LYS A 33 13.26 -11.69 26.19
N ARG A 34 13.30 -10.48 25.63
CA ARG A 34 12.79 -10.21 24.28
C ARG A 34 13.60 -10.93 23.21
N LEU A 35 14.92 -10.95 23.36
CA LEU A 35 15.83 -11.67 22.48
C LEU A 35 15.56 -13.18 22.51
N ALA A 36 15.33 -13.76 23.69
CA ALA A 36 15.00 -15.18 23.84
C ALA A 36 13.70 -15.58 23.13
N GLN A 37 12.70 -14.69 23.14
CA GLN A 37 11.42 -14.90 22.47
C GLN A 37 11.46 -14.68 20.95
N GLU A 38 12.48 -14.00 20.43
CA GLU A 38 12.54 -13.61 19.02
C GLU A 38 13.17 -14.69 18.13
N GLN A 39 12.39 -15.15 17.15
CA GLN A 39 12.77 -16.18 16.20
C GLN A 39 13.24 -15.59 14.85
N LYS A 40 12.81 -14.38 14.50
CA LYS A 40 13.19 -13.75 13.23
C LYS A 40 14.61 -13.23 13.30
N ALA A 41 15.46 -13.68 12.37
CA ALA A 41 16.88 -13.32 12.34
C ALA A 41 17.17 -11.81 12.37
N LYS A 42 16.43 -11.01 11.58
CA LYS A 42 16.66 -9.54 11.51
C LYS A 42 16.32 -8.81 12.82
N PRO A 43 15.10 -8.94 13.40
CA PRO A 43 14.80 -8.40 14.72
C PRO A 43 15.75 -8.90 15.81
N ARG A 44 16.11 -10.20 15.79
CA ARG A 44 17.05 -10.78 16.74
C ARG A 44 18.42 -10.11 16.71
N LEU A 45 19.00 -9.91 15.52
CA LEU A 45 20.28 -9.19 15.36
C LEU A 45 20.21 -7.75 15.88
N ARG A 46 19.09 -7.05 15.65
CA ARG A 46 18.90 -5.68 16.13
C ARG A 46 18.76 -5.62 17.65
N LEU A 47 18.01 -6.56 18.24
CA LEU A 47 17.91 -6.69 19.70
C LEU A 47 19.26 -7.00 20.33
N LEU A 48 20.07 -7.86 19.68
CA LEU A 48 21.42 -8.15 20.14
C LEU A 48 22.32 -6.91 20.09
N ALA A 49 22.29 -6.15 19.00
CA ALA A 49 23.02 -4.87 18.92
C ALA A 49 22.58 -3.89 20.03
N ALA A 50 21.27 -3.78 20.28
CA ALA A 50 20.73 -2.93 21.36
C ALA A 50 21.17 -3.40 22.75
N LEU A 51 21.15 -4.72 23.00
CA LEU A 51 21.65 -5.32 24.24
C LEU A 51 23.12 -4.98 24.47
N ARG A 52 23.98 -5.18 23.47
CA ARG A 52 25.41 -4.81 23.56
C ARG A 52 25.61 -3.33 23.81
N ARG A 53 24.83 -2.48 23.14
CA ARG A 53 24.90 -1.03 23.35
C ARG A 53 24.50 -0.62 24.78
N LYS A 54 23.46 -1.26 25.33
CA LYS A 54 23.04 -1.11 26.74
C LYS A 54 24.11 -1.63 27.71
N GLN A 55 24.91 -2.62 27.31
CA GLN A 55 26.07 -3.14 28.06
C GLN A 55 27.35 -2.27 27.92
N ASN A 56 27.23 -1.03 27.43
CA ASN A 56 28.33 -0.10 27.19
C ASN A 56 29.28 -0.42 26.03
N TRP A 57 28.90 -1.29 25.09
CA TRP A 57 29.78 -1.60 23.96
C TRP A 57 29.80 -0.45 22.94
N SER A 58 30.98 -0.22 22.37
CA SER A 58 31.20 0.68 21.24
C SER A 58 30.61 0.11 19.95
N PHE A 59 30.41 0.98 18.95
CA PHE A 59 29.90 0.53 17.65
C PHE A 59 30.81 -0.48 16.96
N ASP A 60 32.12 -0.35 17.14
CA ASP A 60 33.12 -1.18 16.48
C ASP A 60 33.20 -2.56 17.14
N GLU A 61 33.09 -2.64 18.48
CA GLU A 61 32.93 -3.91 19.20
C GLU A 61 31.66 -4.65 18.76
N ILE A 62 30.53 -3.93 18.66
CA ILE A 62 29.27 -4.52 18.20
C ILE A 62 29.36 -4.97 16.73
N ALA A 63 30.00 -4.18 15.87
CA ALA A 63 30.20 -4.52 14.47
C ALA A 63 31.01 -5.81 14.31
N ASN A 64 32.09 -5.95 15.10
CA ASN A 64 32.94 -7.14 15.12
C ASN A 64 32.21 -8.37 15.70
N ASP A 65 31.48 -8.22 16.81
CA ASP A 65 30.71 -9.30 17.44
C ASP A 65 29.63 -9.85 16.50
N LEU A 66 28.90 -8.95 15.83
CA LEU A 66 27.78 -9.32 14.97
C LEU A 66 28.17 -9.59 13.52
N GLN A 67 29.44 -9.41 13.15
CA GLN A 67 29.91 -9.49 11.77
C GLN A 67 29.09 -8.60 10.83
N LEU A 68 28.78 -7.38 11.27
CA LEU A 68 27.98 -6.40 10.54
C LEU A 68 28.80 -5.13 10.25
N PRO A 69 28.60 -4.48 9.09
CA PRO A 69 29.22 -3.17 8.85
C PRO A 69 28.82 -2.16 9.93
N ARG A 70 29.77 -1.33 10.37
CA ARG A 70 29.56 -0.29 11.38
C ARG A 70 28.34 0.60 11.08
N ARG A 71 28.12 0.93 9.80
CA ARG A 71 26.95 1.72 9.34
C ARG A 71 25.62 1.00 9.60
N THR A 72 25.59 -0.31 9.46
CA THR A 72 24.41 -1.14 9.75
C THR A 72 24.11 -1.17 11.24
N VAL A 73 25.15 -1.30 12.08
CA VAL A 73 25.02 -1.22 13.54
C VAL A 73 24.47 0.14 13.95
N HIS A 74 25.10 1.22 13.49
CA HIS A 74 24.64 2.58 13.77
C HIS A 74 23.18 2.78 13.33
N GLY A 75 22.85 2.40 12.09
CA GLY A 75 21.49 2.50 11.57
C GLY A 75 20.48 1.61 12.29
N ALA A 76 20.90 0.53 12.96
CA ALA A 76 20.04 -0.28 13.81
C ALA A 76 19.79 0.41 15.16
N LEU A 77 20.86 0.86 15.84
CA LEU A 77 20.79 1.54 17.13
C LEU A 77 20.05 2.87 17.06
N TRP A 78 20.24 3.63 15.97
CA TRP A 78 19.51 4.85 15.70
C TRP A 78 18.00 4.64 15.71
N ARG A 79 17.51 3.54 15.11
CA ARG A 79 16.08 3.25 15.11
C ARG A 79 15.55 3.03 16.51
N PHE A 80 16.34 2.46 17.42
CA PHE A 80 15.95 2.26 18.82
C PHE A 80 15.83 3.58 19.58
N VAL A 81 16.71 4.55 19.31
CA VAL A 81 16.57 5.90 19.86
C VAL A 81 15.32 6.59 19.33
N GLU A 82 15.02 6.46 18.04
CA GLU A 82 13.86 7.10 17.41
C GLU A 82 12.51 6.45 17.80
N ARG A 83 12.45 5.10 17.86
CA ARG A 83 11.18 4.34 17.95
C ARG A 83 11.11 3.39 19.14
N GLY A 84 12.08 3.43 20.05
CA GLY A 84 12.14 2.56 21.22
C GLY A 84 12.27 1.08 20.84
N ILE A 85 11.75 0.19 21.69
CA ILE A 85 11.91 -1.27 21.53
C ILE A 85 11.32 -1.82 20.22
N ASP A 86 10.23 -1.23 19.73
CA ASP A 86 9.54 -1.69 18.52
C ASP A 86 10.39 -1.50 17.25
N ALA A 87 11.48 -0.73 17.35
CA ALA A 87 12.49 -0.54 16.32
C ALA A 87 13.19 -1.84 15.88
N ALA A 88 13.11 -2.90 16.69
CA ALA A 88 13.55 -4.23 16.30
C ALA A 88 12.88 -4.66 14.98
N TYR A 89 11.63 -4.26 14.75
CA TYR A 89 10.89 -4.56 13.53
C TYR A 89 10.97 -3.41 12.51
N ASP A 90 10.86 -3.78 11.24
CA ASP A 90 10.70 -2.79 10.19
C ASP A 90 9.32 -2.15 10.33
N ALA A 91 9.25 -0.82 10.17
CA ALA A 91 7.95 -0.15 10.03
C ALA A 91 7.17 -0.76 8.87
N ALA A 92 5.84 -0.82 9.02
CA ALA A 92 4.97 -1.19 7.92
C ALA A 92 5.29 -0.30 6.72
N ARG A 93 5.77 -0.92 5.63
CA ARG A 93 6.04 -0.20 4.40
C ARG A 93 4.71 -0.02 3.69
N CYS A 94 4.18 1.20 3.67
CA CYS A 94 3.19 1.56 2.67
C CYS A 94 3.89 1.44 1.31
N GLY A 95 3.37 0.58 0.43
CA GLY A 95 3.85 0.52 -0.95
C GLY A 95 3.75 1.88 -1.63
N ARG A 96 4.33 2.02 -2.82
CA ARG A 96 4.23 3.27 -3.60
C ARG A 96 2.76 3.71 -3.65
N HIS A 97 2.46 4.91 -3.15
CA HIS A 97 1.09 5.45 -3.14
C HIS A 97 0.42 5.22 -4.49
N HIS A 98 -0.74 4.57 -4.47
CA HIS A 98 -1.59 4.48 -5.65
C HIS A 98 -1.89 5.90 -6.11
N TYR A 99 -1.76 6.17 -7.41
CA TYR A 99 -1.87 7.52 -7.99
C TYR A 99 -3.20 8.22 -7.60
N LEU A 100 -4.25 7.47 -7.28
CA LEU A 100 -5.47 7.95 -6.61
C LEU A 100 -5.56 7.32 -5.21
N ASN A 101 -5.79 8.15 -4.18
CA ASN A 101 -6.06 7.68 -2.83
C ASN A 101 -7.47 7.04 -2.72
N GLU A 102 -7.80 6.45 -1.58
CA GLU A 102 -9.08 5.72 -1.40
C GLU A 102 -10.31 6.62 -1.58
N GLU A 103 -10.26 7.84 -1.05
CA GLU A 103 -11.33 8.82 -1.20
C GLU A 103 -11.57 9.19 -2.68
N GLN A 104 -10.49 9.43 -3.42
CA GLN A 104 -10.55 9.71 -4.86
C GLN A 104 -11.05 8.52 -5.67
N GLN A 105 -10.72 7.28 -5.26
CA GLN A 105 -11.26 6.08 -5.88
C GLN A 105 -12.76 5.94 -5.65
N MET A 106 -13.24 6.29 -4.46
CA MET A 106 -14.68 6.29 -4.14
C MET A 106 -15.44 7.36 -4.93
N ASP A 107 -14.92 8.60 -4.98
CA ASP A 107 -15.54 9.65 -5.81
C ASP A 107 -15.52 9.28 -7.30
N LEU A 108 -14.40 8.73 -7.80
CA LEU A 108 -14.31 8.27 -9.18
C LEU A 108 -15.37 7.19 -9.47
N ARG A 109 -15.56 6.21 -8.56
CA ARG A 109 -16.60 5.19 -8.69
C ARG A 109 -17.99 5.82 -8.80
N ASN A 110 -18.35 6.71 -7.88
CA ASN A 110 -19.67 7.36 -7.86
C ASN A 110 -19.94 8.14 -9.15
N ARG A 111 -18.93 8.83 -9.67
CA ARG A 111 -19.04 9.60 -10.90
C ARG A 111 -19.15 8.75 -12.14
N LEU A 112 -18.38 7.68 -12.23
CA LEU A 112 -18.49 6.75 -13.34
C LEU A 112 -19.86 6.08 -13.36
N THR A 113 -20.42 5.74 -12.19
CA THR A 113 -21.78 5.20 -12.04
C THR A 113 -22.86 6.20 -12.46
N ALA A 114 -22.72 7.49 -12.14
CA ALA A 114 -23.63 8.54 -12.60
C ALA A 114 -23.63 8.74 -14.13
N GLY A 115 -22.61 8.21 -14.81
CA GLY A 115 -22.50 8.20 -16.27
C GLY A 115 -21.81 9.46 -16.84
N PRO A 116 -21.40 9.42 -18.13
CA PRO A 116 -20.64 10.51 -18.73
C PRO A 116 -21.42 11.83 -18.83
N LYS A 117 -22.71 11.75 -19.14
CA LYS A 117 -23.58 12.95 -19.26
C LYS A 117 -23.66 13.76 -17.97
N ALA A 118 -23.80 13.09 -16.83
CA ALA A 118 -23.78 13.74 -15.51
C ALA A 118 -22.44 14.39 -15.18
N ASN A 119 -21.36 14.03 -15.90
CA ASN A 119 -20.02 14.58 -15.74
C ASN A 119 -19.61 15.50 -16.91
N GLY A 120 -20.58 15.97 -17.71
CA GLY A 120 -20.36 16.98 -18.75
C GLY A 120 -19.90 16.44 -20.11
N PHE A 121 -19.97 15.12 -20.34
CA PHE A 121 -19.68 14.51 -21.64
C PHE A 121 -20.95 14.34 -22.48
N ARG A 122 -20.82 14.30 -23.81
CA ARG A 122 -21.97 14.18 -24.72
C ARG A 122 -22.39 12.72 -24.91
N GLU A 123 -21.45 11.80 -24.76
CA GLU A 123 -21.59 10.37 -25.01
C GLU A 123 -22.40 9.67 -23.92
N GLY A 124 -23.08 8.57 -24.29
CA GLY A 124 -23.87 7.76 -23.36
C GLY A 124 -23.07 6.71 -22.56
N PHE A 125 -21.80 6.47 -22.90
CA PHE A 125 -20.97 5.44 -22.28
C PHE A 125 -19.54 5.93 -22.06
N TRP A 126 -18.90 5.42 -21.01
CA TRP A 126 -17.50 5.73 -20.71
C TRP A 126 -16.56 4.96 -21.64
N THR A 127 -15.58 5.67 -22.21
CA THR A 127 -14.39 5.03 -22.79
C THR A 127 -13.19 5.23 -21.88
N THR A 128 -12.20 4.34 -21.94
CA THR A 128 -10.97 4.49 -21.13
C THR A 128 -10.27 5.83 -21.37
N ARG A 129 -10.32 6.36 -22.60
CA ARG A 129 -9.76 7.68 -22.95
C ARG A 129 -10.50 8.82 -22.25
N MET A 130 -11.83 8.75 -22.18
CA MET A 130 -12.63 9.74 -21.44
C MET A 130 -12.32 9.70 -19.94
N VAL A 131 -12.19 8.51 -19.36
CA VAL A 131 -11.82 8.37 -17.95
C VAL A 131 -10.43 8.93 -17.68
N LEU A 132 -9.45 8.68 -18.56
CA LEU A 132 -8.12 9.26 -18.46
C LEU A 132 -8.17 10.79 -18.41
N HIS A 133 -8.88 11.40 -19.37
CA HIS A 133 -9.03 12.86 -19.44
C HIS A 133 -9.75 13.40 -18.20
N PHE A 134 -10.82 12.72 -17.76
CA PHE A 134 -11.58 13.10 -16.57
C PHE A 134 -10.70 13.07 -15.32
N VAL A 135 -9.92 12.00 -15.13
CA VAL A 135 -9.04 11.82 -13.96
C VAL A 135 -7.90 12.84 -13.96
N GLU A 136 -7.30 13.12 -15.13
CA GLU A 136 -6.27 14.15 -15.25
C GLU A 136 -6.82 15.53 -14.90
N LYS A 137 -7.98 15.90 -15.47
CA LYS A 137 -8.62 17.20 -15.23
C LYS A 137 -9.05 17.37 -13.77
N LYS A 138 -9.60 16.32 -13.16
CA LYS A 138 -10.18 16.41 -11.82
C LYS A 138 -9.15 16.25 -10.69
N TYR A 139 -8.20 15.32 -10.84
CA TYR A 139 -7.28 14.95 -9.77
C TYR A 139 -5.82 15.32 -10.07
N GLY A 140 -5.52 15.84 -11.26
CA GLY A 140 -4.14 16.13 -11.68
C GLY A 140 -3.28 14.89 -11.86
N ARG A 141 -3.89 13.71 -12.06
CA ARG A 141 -3.20 12.42 -12.15
C ARG A 141 -3.20 11.90 -13.57
N ARG A 142 -2.02 11.76 -14.17
CA ARG A 142 -1.84 11.13 -15.47
C ARG A 142 -1.63 9.63 -15.32
N TYR A 143 -2.29 8.89 -16.20
CA TYR A 143 -2.20 7.44 -16.26
C TYR A 143 -1.97 7.00 -17.72
N THR A 144 -1.32 5.85 -17.89
CA THR A 144 -1.41 5.14 -19.18
C THR A 144 -2.76 4.44 -19.27
N ARG A 145 -3.16 4.06 -20.49
CA ARG A 145 -4.44 3.37 -20.73
C ARG A 145 -4.54 2.04 -19.97
N GLU A 146 -3.46 1.28 -19.93
CA GLU A 146 -3.35 -0.01 -19.25
C GLU A 146 -3.48 0.17 -17.75
N HIS A 147 -2.80 1.19 -17.19
CA HIS A 147 -2.90 1.48 -15.76
C HIS A 147 -4.33 1.91 -15.41
N MET A 148 -4.94 2.80 -16.19
CA MET A 148 -6.33 3.20 -15.95
C MET A 148 -7.29 2.02 -16.03
N ALA A 149 -7.14 1.12 -17.00
CA ALA A 149 -7.96 -0.09 -17.09
C ALA A 149 -7.83 -0.98 -15.85
N ARG A 150 -6.61 -1.18 -15.33
CA ARG A 150 -6.39 -1.92 -14.08
C ARG A 150 -6.98 -1.20 -12.87
N THR A 151 -6.86 0.12 -12.80
CA THR A 151 -7.47 0.93 -11.74
C THR A 151 -8.98 0.77 -11.75
N LEU A 152 -9.62 0.86 -12.92
CA LEU A 152 -11.05 0.66 -13.11
C LEU A 152 -11.52 -0.73 -12.65
N GLN A 153 -10.77 -1.78 -12.97
CA GLN A 153 -11.04 -3.14 -12.50
C GLN A 153 -10.97 -3.26 -10.98
N LYS A 154 -9.95 -2.65 -10.35
CA LYS A 154 -9.82 -2.63 -8.88
C LYS A 154 -10.98 -1.91 -8.21
N ILE A 155 -11.48 -0.82 -8.80
CA ILE A 155 -12.68 -0.13 -8.32
C ILE A 155 -13.98 -0.74 -8.88
N GLY A 156 -13.97 -2.01 -9.30
CA GLY A 156 -15.17 -2.82 -9.57
C GLY A 156 -15.83 -2.62 -10.93
N PHE A 157 -15.20 -1.93 -11.89
CA PHE A 157 -15.72 -1.81 -13.25
C PHE A 157 -15.15 -2.90 -14.17
N SER A 158 -15.99 -3.45 -15.03
CA SER A 158 -15.55 -4.39 -16.08
C SER A 158 -15.48 -3.71 -17.44
N SER A 159 -14.50 -4.08 -18.25
CA SER A 159 -14.38 -3.57 -19.63
C SER A 159 -15.38 -4.29 -20.52
N GLN A 160 -16.43 -3.59 -20.94
CA GLN A 160 -17.42 -4.12 -21.88
C GLN A 160 -17.06 -3.71 -23.31
N LYS A 161 -17.02 -4.69 -24.22
CA LYS A 161 -16.96 -4.41 -25.67
C LYS A 161 -18.39 -4.42 -26.21
N PRO A 162 -18.85 -3.36 -26.89
CA PRO A 162 -20.14 -3.37 -27.56
C PRO A 162 -20.21 -4.57 -28.50
N ARG A 163 -21.23 -5.42 -28.35
CA ARG A 163 -21.41 -6.55 -29.26
C ARG A 163 -21.83 -5.99 -30.62
N PRO A 164 -21.12 -6.32 -31.72
CA PRO A 164 -21.52 -5.83 -33.03
C PRO A 164 -22.96 -6.27 -33.32
N ARG A 165 -23.81 -5.31 -33.71
CA ARG A 165 -25.18 -5.59 -34.12
C ARG A 165 -25.10 -6.34 -35.45
N ASN A 166 -25.52 -7.60 -35.48
CA ASN A 166 -25.61 -8.36 -36.72
C ASN A 166 -26.56 -7.61 -37.67
N GLY A 167 -26.11 -7.25 -38.88
CA GLY A 167 -26.96 -6.60 -39.88
C GLY A 167 -28.15 -7.46 -40.32
N ARG A 168 -28.09 -8.77 -40.06
CA ARG A 168 -29.19 -9.72 -40.23
C ARG A 168 -30.03 -9.92 -38.97
N LYS A 169 -29.93 -9.04 -37.96
CA LYS A 169 -30.81 -9.11 -36.78
C LYS A 169 -32.26 -8.95 -37.30
N PRO A 170 -33.14 -9.94 -37.09
CA PRO A 170 -34.55 -9.80 -37.44
C PRO A 170 -35.14 -8.58 -36.73
N SER A 171 -36.22 -8.00 -37.27
CA SER A 171 -36.87 -6.86 -36.62
C SER A 171 -37.31 -7.24 -35.20
N ASP A 172 -37.46 -6.25 -34.32
CA ASP A 172 -37.87 -6.55 -32.95
C ASP A 172 -39.27 -7.24 -32.93
N GLU A 173 -40.11 -7.00 -33.95
CA GLU A 173 -41.38 -7.68 -34.20
C GLU A 173 -41.20 -9.16 -34.59
N ASP A 174 -40.23 -9.47 -35.46
CA ASP A 174 -39.90 -10.86 -35.84
C ASP A 174 -39.36 -11.67 -34.64
N ILE A 175 -38.60 -11.02 -33.76
CA ILE A 175 -38.09 -11.62 -32.53
C ILE A 175 -39.23 -11.94 -31.56
N ILE A 176 -40.21 -11.03 -31.43
CA ILE A 176 -41.41 -11.25 -30.61
C ILE A 176 -42.24 -12.40 -31.18
N ARG A 177 -42.44 -12.44 -32.50
CA ARG A 177 -43.16 -13.50 -33.21
C ARG A 177 -42.51 -14.88 -33.06
N PHE A 178 -41.17 -14.95 -33.07
CA PHE A 178 -40.43 -16.22 -32.99
C PHE A 178 -40.33 -16.79 -31.57
N LYS A 179 -40.50 -15.99 -30.51
CA LYS A 179 -40.57 -16.51 -29.13
C LYS A 179 -41.84 -17.37 -28.97
N LYS A 180 -41.74 -18.64 -29.31
CA LYS A 180 -42.76 -19.69 -29.17
C LYS A 180 -43.42 -19.61 -27.79
N LYS A 181 -44.74 -19.40 -27.76
CA LYS A 181 -45.58 -19.73 -26.59
C LYS A 181 -45.38 -21.22 -26.32
N ARG A 182 -44.63 -21.56 -25.27
CA ARG A 182 -44.55 -22.96 -24.81
C ARG A 182 -45.84 -23.26 -24.07
N THR A 183 -46.69 -24.12 -24.64
CA THR A 183 -47.78 -24.76 -23.89
C THR A 183 -47.11 -25.75 -22.94
N VAL A 184 -47.02 -25.40 -21.67
CA VAL A 184 -46.52 -26.29 -20.63
C VAL A 184 -47.68 -27.21 -20.24
N TRP A 185 -47.49 -28.53 -20.31
CA TRP A 185 -48.39 -29.50 -19.70
C TRP A 185 -47.70 -30.09 -18.48
N CYS A 186 -48.38 -30.06 -17.34
CA CYS A 186 -47.98 -30.79 -16.14
C CYS A 186 -48.60 -32.19 -16.20
N LEU A 187 -47.80 -33.22 -15.94
CA LEU A 187 -48.32 -34.53 -15.55
C LEU A 187 -48.59 -34.46 -14.05
N THR A 188 -49.86 -34.53 -13.67
CA THR A 188 -50.26 -34.83 -12.29
C THR A 188 -50.63 -36.30 -12.18
N THR A 189 -49.83 -36.96 -11.34
CA THR A 189 -49.96 -38.26 -10.64
C THR A 189 -49.99 -39.52 -11.50
#